data_AF-A0AAJ2Q2U6-F1
#
_entry.id   AF-A0AAJ2Q2U6-F1
#
_cell.length_a   1.000
_cell.length_b   1.000
_cell.length_c   1.000
_cell.angle_alpha   90.00
_cell.angle_beta   90.00
_cell.angle_gamma   90.00
#
_symmetry.space_group_name_H-M   'P 1'
#
loop_
_entity.id
_entity.type
_entity.pdbx_description
1 polymer ?
#
loop_
_entity_poly.entity_id
_entity_poly.type
_entity_poly.pdbx_seq_one_letter_code
_entity_poly.pdbx_strand_id
1 'polypeptide(L)'
;MTDSDRGDDVYQPQEPEASDPADLLDLEDTLDTSGLADVLDEGYSPPERPWAVDDEGTTASEQHTGESLDHRLTREVPEGDEPVPDGPGDLADGDGELYDTEVGTDRAGRLTQEGDGHVPSTLTAQDVGIDGAAASAEEAAMHLIPEETYPFGEEPAR
;
A
#
# COMPACT_ATOMS: atom_id res chain seq x y z
N MET A 1 55.60 8.39 25.25
CA MET A 1 55.05 9.26 24.18
C MET A 1 53.74 8.62 23.78
N THR A 2 52.64 9.30 24.06
CA THR A 2 51.27 8.77 23.91
C THR A 2 50.87 8.77 22.44
N ASP A 3 50.42 7.61 21.97
CA ASP A 3 49.77 7.42 20.68
C ASP A 3 48.27 7.71 20.89
N SER A 4 47.77 8.80 20.32
CA SER A 4 46.35 9.21 20.35
C SER A 4 45.99 9.90 19.04
N ASP A 5 46.32 9.24 17.93
CA ASP A 5 45.98 9.70 16.58
C ASP A 5 45.05 8.71 15.87
N ARG A 6 43.95 8.35 16.54
CA ARG A 6 42.85 7.63 15.88
C ARG A 6 41.51 8.11 16.41
N GLY A 7 40.79 8.85 15.57
CA GLY A 7 39.36 9.03 15.76
C GLY A 7 38.69 10.24 15.12
N ASP A 8 39.40 11.13 14.42
CA ASP A 8 38.80 12.38 13.90
C ASP A 8 38.56 12.38 12.37
N ASP A 9 38.94 11.31 11.67
CA ASP A 9 38.80 11.21 10.20
C ASP A 9 37.49 10.55 9.74
N VAL A 10 36.52 10.33 10.64
CA VAL A 10 35.22 9.80 10.25
C VAL A 10 34.43 10.94 9.64
N TYR A 11 34.07 10.80 8.36
CA TYR A 11 33.08 11.66 7.71
C TYR A 11 31.81 11.67 8.57
N GLN A 12 31.63 12.76 9.33
CA GLN A 12 30.33 13.12 9.88
C GLN A 12 29.51 13.50 8.64
N PRO A 13 28.37 12.84 8.35
CA PRO A 13 27.44 13.43 7.40
C PRO A 13 27.18 14.85 7.89
N GLN A 14 27.44 15.84 7.04
CA GLN A 14 26.98 17.18 7.38
C GLN A 14 25.47 17.04 7.49
N GLU A 15 24.96 17.27 8.70
CA GLU A 15 23.53 17.51 8.89
C GLU A 15 23.12 18.44 7.74
N PRO A 16 22.04 18.13 6.99
CA PRO A 16 21.54 19.10 6.01
C PRO A 16 21.46 20.42 6.76
N GLU A 17 22.09 21.47 6.21
CA GLU A 17 22.08 22.80 6.83
C GLU A 17 20.67 23.01 7.33
N ALA A 18 20.49 23.02 8.66
CA ALA A 18 19.19 23.25 9.25
C ALA A 18 18.67 24.49 8.53
N SER A 19 17.53 24.38 7.83
CA SER A 19 17.09 25.40 6.88
C SER A 19 17.37 26.77 7.46
N ASP A 20 18.21 27.56 6.76
CA ASP A 20 18.55 28.90 7.23
C ASP A 20 17.23 29.59 7.53
N PRO A 21 17.01 30.18 8.72
CA PRO A 21 15.76 30.88 9.02
C PRO A 21 15.40 31.93 7.97
N ALA A 22 16.37 32.41 7.17
CA ALA A 22 16.14 33.30 6.03
C ALA A 22 15.49 32.62 4.79
N ASP A 23 15.49 31.29 4.69
CA ASP A 23 14.89 30.52 3.60
C ASP A 23 13.43 30.09 3.89
N LEU A 24 12.93 30.34 5.10
CA LEU A 24 11.53 30.11 5.45
C LEU A 24 10.64 31.25 4.91
N LEU A 25 9.50 30.90 4.34
CA LEU A 25 8.52 31.88 3.86
C LEU A 25 7.82 32.56 5.04
N ASP A 26 7.55 33.87 4.89
CA ASP A 26 6.70 34.61 5.83
C ASP A 26 5.30 33.99 5.89
N LEU A 27 4.60 34.09 7.03
CA LEU A 27 3.25 33.51 7.20
C LEU A 27 2.26 33.98 6.13
N GLU A 28 2.37 35.24 5.68
CA GLU A 28 1.53 35.81 4.62
C GLU A 28 1.71 35.12 3.25
N ASP A 29 2.85 34.46 3.05
CA ASP A 29 3.20 33.70 1.85
C ASP A 29 3.00 32.18 2.04
N THR A 30 2.40 31.75 3.16
CA THR A 30 2.04 30.35 3.44
C THR A 30 0.53 30.18 3.62
N LEU A 31 0.05 28.94 3.56
CA LEU A 31 -1.34 28.59 3.89
C LEU A 31 -1.52 28.26 5.39
N ASP A 32 -0.54 28.61 6.24
CA ASP A 32 -0.60 28.31 7.65
C ASP A 32 -1.66 29.18 8.37
N THR A 33 -2.40 28.54 9.28
CA THR A 33 -3.50 29.14 10.04
C THR A 33 -3.32 28.99 11.55
N SER A 34 -2.12 28.59 12.00
CA SER A 34 -1.69 28.45 13.39
C SER A 34 -1.94 29.69 14.26
N GLY A 35 -2.09 30.88 13.64
CA GLY A 35 -2.43 32.13 14.32
C GLY A 35 -1.23 32.80 15.01
N LEU A 36 -0.03 32.34 14.70
CA LEU A 36 1.24 32.96 15.08
C LEU A 36 1.48 34.21 14.24
N ALA A 37 2.37 35.11 14.72
CA ALA A 37 2.79 36.29 13.96
C ALA A 37 4.05 36.01 13.12
N ASP A 38 4.84 35.03 13.53
CA ASP A 38 6.05 34.54 12.86
C ASP A 38 6.07 33.00 12.97
N VAL A 39 6.44 32.29 11.90
CA VAL A 39 6.63 30.83 11.91
C VAL A 39 7.71 30.44 12.93
N LEU A 40 8.70 31.31 13.15
CA LEU A 40 9.79 31.09 14.09
C LEU A 40 9.36 31.14 15.56
N ASP A 41 8.14 31.59 15.86
CA ASP A 41 7.58 31.57 17.22
C ASP A 41 7.09 30.16 17.63
N GLU A 42 6.91 29.24 16.68
CA GLU A 42 6.54 27.85 16.97
C GLU A 42 7.74 27.08 17.53
N GLY A 43 7.69 26.77 18.83
CA GLY A 43 8.68 25.91 19.46
C GLY A 43 8.39 24.43 19.22
N TYR A 44 9.40 23.65 18.80
CA TYR A 44 9.31 22.20 18.84
C TYR A 44 9.27 21.72 20.30
N SER A 45 8.20 21.04 20.70
CA SER A 45 8.10 20.33 21.97
C SER A 45 8.40 18.84 21.73
N PRO A 46 9.58 18.34 22.15
CA PRO A 46 9.90 16.92 22.02
C PRO A 46 8.89 16.08 22.82
N PRO A 47 8.63 14.83 22.41
CA PRO A 47 7.74 13.96 23.16
C PRO A 47 8.25 13.75 24.59
N GLU A 48 7.33 13.86 25.57
CA GLU A 48 7.59 13.70 27.02
C GLU A 48 8.07 12.29 27.42
N ARG A 49 8.11 11.37 26.46
CA ARG A 49 8.59 10.00 26.63
C ARG A 49 9.28 9.55 25.35
N PRO A 50 10.33 8.74 25.47
CA PRO A 50 11.03 8.27 24.30
C PRO A 50 10.17 7.21 23.58
N TRP A 51 10.23 7.19 22.24
CA TRP A 51 9.43 6.31 21.40
C TRP A 51 10.29 5.13 20.93
N ALA A 52 9.70 3.94 20.86
CA ALA A 52 10.33 2.72 20.35
C ALA A 52 11.67 2.33 21.00
N VAL A 53 11.98 2.85 22.20
CA VAL A 53 13.24 2.52 22.90
C VAL A 53 13.31 1.06 23.34
N ASP A 54 12.15 0.46 23.54
CA ASP A 54 12.00 -0.94 23.93
C ASP A 54 11.58 -1.82 22.72
N ASP A 55 11.61 -1.28 21.50
CA ASP A 55 11.29 -2.04 20.28
C ASP A 55 12.53 -2.84 19.80
N GLU A 56 12.31 -3.87 18.99
CA GLU A 56 13.41 -4.67 18.43
C GLU A 56 14.24 -3.85 17.42
N GLY A 57 15.55 -4.07 17.39
CA GLY A 57 16.47 -3.39 16.46
C GLY A 57 17.17 -2.18 17.05
N THR A 58 17.01 -1.94 18.36
CA THR A 58 17.72 -0.87 19.07
C THR A 58 19.17 -1.25 19.41
N THR A 59 19.50 -2.55 19.42
CA THR A 59 20.87 -3.04 19.63
C THR A 59 21.55 -3.53 18.34
N ALA A 60 22.89 -3.48 18.31
CA ALA A 60 23.67 -3.94 17.16
C ALA A 60 23.46 -5.43 16.83
N SER A 61 23.20 -6.26 17.84
CA SER A 61 22.93 -7.68 17.64
C SER A 61 21.58 -7.89 16.95
N GLU A 62 20.54 -7.17 17.39
CA GLU A 62 19.21 -7.25 16.79
C GLU A 62 19.21 -6.73 15.36
N GLN A 63 19.93 -5.65 15.05
CA GLN A 63 20.07 -5.17 13.67
C GLN A 63 20.77 -6.19 12.77
N HIS A 64 21.74 -6.93 13.29
CA HIS A 64 22.43 -7.97 12.53
C HIS A 64 21.53 -9.20 12.28
N THR A 65 20.77 -9.61 13.29
CA THR A 65 19.84 -10.75 13.17
C THR A 65 18.59 -10.39 12.36
N GLY A 66 18.13 -9.14 12.48
CA GLY A 66 16.83 -8.70 11.96
C GLY A 66 15.66 -9.20 12.80
N GLU A 67 14.51 -8.56 12.63
CA GLU A 67 13.23 -8.97 13.22
C GLU A 67 12.67 -10.18 12.47
N SER A 68 12.02 -11.10 13.21
CA SER A 68 11.32 -12.23 12.59
C SER A 68 10.07 -11.79 11.82
N LEU A 69 9.72 -12.52 10.75
CA LEU A 69 8.49 -12.25 9.99
C LEU A 69 7.25 -12.36 10.88
N ASP A 70 7.19 -13.38 11.75
CA ASP A 70 6.06 -13.60 12.65
C ASP A 70 5.83 -12.39 13.57
N HIS A 71 6.91 -11.82 14.15
CA HIS A 71 6.80 -10.65 15.01
C HIS A 71 6.28 -9.43 14.24
N ARG A 72 6.76 -9.19 13.01
CA ARG A 72 6.25 -8.13 12.13
C ARG A 72 4.75 -8.28 11.86
N LEU A 73 4.31 -9.50 11.57
CA LEU A 73 2.89 -9.80 11.31
C LEU A 73 2.01 -9.54 12.53
N THR A 74 2.51 -9.72 13.77
CA THR A 74 1.70 -9.40 14.96
C THR A 74 1.40 -7.91 15.13
N ARG A 75 2.17 -7.02 14.49
CA ARG A 75 1.96 -5.57 14.52
C ARG A 75 1.10 -5.08 13.36
N GLU A 76 0.86 -5.92 12.37
CA GLU A 76 0.04 -5.60 11.22
C GLU A 76 -1.43 -5.39 11.64
N VAL A 77 -2.04 -4.32 11.14
CA VAL A 77 -3.48 -4.10 11.28
C VAL A 77 -4.13 -4.62 10.00
N PRO A 78 -5.04 -5.61 10.08
CA PRO A 78 -5.74 -6.09 8.89
C PRO A 78 -6.44 -4.95 8.17
N GLU A 79 -6.36 -4.94 6.84
CA GLU A 79 -7.20 -4.07 6.03
C GLU A 79 -8.67 -4.42 6.30
N GLY A 80 -9.55 -3.40 6.34
CA GLY A 80 -10.97 -3.63 6.55
C GLY A 80 -11.59 -4.31 5.34
N ASP A 81 -12.33 -5.40 5.55
CA ASP A 81 -13.09 -6.12 4.52
C ASP A 81 -14.32 -5.35 3.99
N GLU A 82 -14.52 -4.10 4.41
CA GLU A 82 -15.69 -3.31 4.01
C GLU A 82 -15.40 -2.68 2.66
N PRO A 83 -15.97 -3.19 1.53
CA PRO A 83 -16.00 -2.40 0.31
C PRO A 83 -16.71 -1.09 0.65
N VAL A 84 -16.07 0.04 0.35
CA VAL A 84 -16.78 1.32 0.39
C VAL A 84 -17.97 1.16 -0.56
N PRO A 85 -19.23 1.27 -0.09
CA PRO A 85 -20.37 1.02 -0.95
C PRO A 85 -20.49 2.16 -1.96
N ASP A 86 -19.97 1.95 -3.16
CA ASP A 86 -19.89 2.92 -4.26
C ASP A 86 -21.20 3.06 -5.06
N GLY A 87 -22.32 2.79 -4.41
CA GLY A 87 -23.61 2.68 -5.09
C GLY A 87 -23.65 1.56 -6.14
N PRO A 88 -24.68 1.52 -7.00
CA PRO A 88 -24.86 0.48 -8.01
C PRO A 88 -24.12 0.77 -9.34
N GLY A 89 -23.20 1.74 -9.36
CA GLY A 89 -22.57 2.27 -10.56
C GLY A 89 -21.18 1.69 -10.86
N ASP A 90 -20.79 1.64 -12.13
CA ASP A 90 -19.49 1.12 -12.58
C ASP A 90 -18.29 2.07 -12.41
N LEU A 91 -18.56 3.34 -12.06
CA LEU A 91 -17.55 4.36 -11.86
C LEU A 91 -17.38 4.66 -10.38
N ALA A 92 -16.15 4.51 -9.90
CA ALA A 92 -15.85 4.80 -8.51
C ALA A 92 -15.93 6.30 -8.19
N ASP A 93 -16.56 6.64 -7.05
CA ASP A 93 -16.78 8.00 -6.57
C ASP A 93 -17.52 8.91 -7.59
N GLY A 94 -18.38 8.34 -8.43
CA GLY A 94 -19.05 9.06 -9.52
C GLY A 94 -20.45 8.56 -9.86
N ASP A 95 -21.12 9.28 -10.77
CA ASP A 95 -22.42 8.89 -11.34
C ASP A 95 -22.21 7.87 -12.47
N GLY A 96 -21.62 6.71 -12.14
CA GLY A 96 -21.42 5.60 -13.08
C GLY A 96 -22.71 5.05 -13.66
N GLU A 97 -22.60 4.31 -14.75
CA GLU A 97 -23.74 3.57 -15.30
C GLU A 97 -24.06 2.40 -14.38
N LEU A 98 -25.34 2.01 -14.31
CA LEU A 98 -25.75 0.85 -13.50
C LEU A 98 -25.04 -0.41 -13.98
N TYR A 99 -24.55 -1.23 -13.05
CA TYR A 99 -24.03 -2.56 -13.38
C TYR A 99 -25.04 -3.35 -14.22
N ASP A 100 -24.61 -3.79 -15.39
CA ASP A 100 -25.33 -4.74 -16.24
C ASP A 100 -24.62 -6.10 -16.25
N THR A 101 -24.97 -6.96 -17.21
CA THR A 101 -24.36 -8.29 -17.33
C THR A 101 -23.02 -8.28 -18.06
N GLU A 102 -22.49 -7.12 -18.46
CA GLU A 102 -21.18 -6.98 -19.11
C GLU A 102 -20.05 -6.67 -18.10
N VAL A 103 -20.39 -6.33 -16.86
CA VAL A 103 -19.44 -6.03 -15.78
C VAL A 103 -19.48 -7.11 -14.70
N GLY A 104 -18.30 -7.67 -14.37
CA GLY A 104 -18.13 -8.65 -13.32
C GLY A 104 -17.73 -8.03 -11.97
N THR A 105 -18.34 -8.46 -10.87
CA THR A 105 -17.93 -8.07 -9.51
C THR A 105 -17.02 -9.09 -8.85
N ASP A 106 -17.04 -10.34 -9.32
CA ASP A 106 -16.20 -11.40 -8.79
C ASP A 106 -14.83 -11.36 -9.48
N ARG A 107 -13.77 -11.25 -8.70
CA ARG A 107 -12.39 -11.25 -9.22
C ARG A 107 -12.03 -12.61 -9.82
N ALA A 108 -11.37 -12.61 -10.97
CA ALA A 108 -10.81 -13.82 -11.57
C ALA A 108 -9.53 -14.25 -10.83
N GLY A 109 -9.34 -15.55 -10.63
CA GLY A 109 -8.10 -16.08 -10.07
C GLY A 109 -7.04 -16.33 -11.14
N ARG A 110 -5.91 -16.90 -10.71
CA ARG A 110 -4.80 -17.25 -11.60
C ARG A 110 -5.21 -18.39 -12.52
N LEU A 111 -5.00 -18.20 -13.82
CA LEU A 111 -5.24 -19.23 -14.83
C LEU A 111 -3.99 -20.05 -15.10
N THR A 112 -4.06 -21.37 -14.86
CA THR A 112 -3.00 -22.32 -15.21
C THR A 112 -3.41 -23.14 -16.42
N GLN A 113 -2.43 -23.55 -17.22
CA GLN A 113 -2.66 -24.51 -18.30
C GLN A 113 -2.77 -25.92 -17.71
N GLU A 114 -3.85 -26.16 -16.96
CA GLU A 114 -4.22 -27.48 -16.46
C GLU A 114 -5.53 -27.88 -17.17
N GLY A 115 -5.51 -29.04 -17.82
CA GLY A 115 -6.63 -29.52 -18.61
C GLY A 115 -6.72 -31.04 -18.53
N ASP A 116 -7.92 -31.58 -18.61
CA ASP A 116 -8.21 -33.02 -18.54
C ASP A 116 -7.77 -33.81 -19.80
N GLY A 117 -7.20 -33.11 -20.79
CA GLY A 117 -6.74 -33.67 -22.07
C GLY A 117 -7.81 -33.77 -23.16
N HIS A 118 -9.08 -33.39 -22.91
CA HIS A 118 -10.12 -33.34 -23.95
C HIS A 118 -9.96 -32.16 -24.90
N VAL A 119 -9.42 -31.04 -24.41
CA VAL A 119 -9.23 -29.80 -25.17
C VAL A 119 -7.73 -29.50 -25.27
N PRO A 120 -7.23 -29.03 -26.43
CA PRO A 120 -5.83 -28.63 -26.57
C PRO A 120 -5.43 -27.62 -25.49
N SER A 121 -4.22 -27.77 -24.92
CA SER A 121 -3.76 -26.96 -23.80
C SER A 121 -3.70 -25.46 -24.10
N THR A 122 -3.57 -25.09 -25.38
CA THR A 122 -3.62 -23.69 -25.85
C THR A 122 -5.02 -23.08 -25.84
N LEU A 123 -6.06 -23.88 -25.65
CA LEU A 123 -7.48 -23.50 -25.69
C LEU A 123 -8.20 -23.78 -24.37
N THR A 124 -7.48 -24.19 -23.33
CA THR A 124 -8.04 -24.45 -22.00
C THR A 124 -7.14 -23.83 -20.94
N ALA A 125 -7.76 -23.36 -19.87
CA ALA A 125 -7.08 -22.94 -18.66
C ALA A 125 -8.00 -23.23 -17.46
N GLN A 126 -7.41 -23.45 -16.30
CA GLN A 126 -8.11 -23.67 -15.05
C GLN A 126 -7.81 -22.52 -14.11
N ASP A 127 -8.85 -21.94 -13.53
CA ASP A 127 -8.71 -21.01 -12.41
C ASP A 127 -8.31 -21.78 -11.15
N VAL A 128 -7.16 -21.43 -10.57
CA VAL A 128 -6.65 -22.03 -9.33
C VAL A 128 -6.76 -21.10 -8.12
N GLY A 129 -7.55 -20.03 -8.23
CA GLY A 129 -7.84 -19.07 -7.17
C GLY A 129 -6.93 -17.83 -7.18
N ILE A 130 -7.26 -16.88 -6.30
CA ILE A 130 -6.56 -15.60 -6.15
C ILE A 130 -5.32 -15.80 -5.27
N ASP A 131 -4.18 -15.28 -5.71
CA ASP A 131 -2.94 -15.30 -4.92
C ASP A 131 -2.88 -14.15 -3.88
N GLY A 132 -3.91 -14.05 -3.02
CA GLY A 132 -4.03 -13.09 -1.91
C GLY A 132 -3.26 -11.77 -2.07
N ALA A 133 -2.35 -11.49 -1.12
CA ALA A 133 -1.49 -10.30 -1.09
C ALA A 133 -0.29 -10.36 -2.06
N ALA A 134 -0.09 -11.46 -2.78
CA ALA A 134 0.97 -11.63 -3.77
C ALA A 134 0.48 -11.39 -5.22
N ALA A 135 -0.82 -11.19 -5.41
CA ALA A 135 -1.40 -10.96 -6.72
C ALA A 135 -0.93 -9.62 -7.29
N SER A 136 -0.58 -9.60 -8.58
CA SER A 136 -0.16 -8.36 -9.24
C SER A 136 -1.34 -7.40 -9.41
N ALA A 137 -1.04 -6.13 -9.70
CA ALA A 137 -2.07 -5.13 -9.99
C ALA A 137 -2.93 -5.54 -11.21
N GLU A 138 -2.32 -6.14 -12.23
CA GLU A 138 -3.04 -6.65 -13.40
C GLU A 138 -3.96 -7.82 -13.05
N GLU A 139 -3.50 -8.74 -12.19
CA GLU A 139 -4.33 -9.83 -11.68
C GLU A 139 -5.47 -9.30 -10.79
N ALA A 140 -5.29 -8.14 -10.15
CA ALA A 140 -6.34 -7.48 -9.36
C ALA A 140 -7.40 -6.78 -10.19
N ALA A 141 -7.07 -6.41 -11.43
CA ALA A 141 -8.01 -5.73 -12.31
C ALA A 141 -8.97 -6.70 -13.03
N MET A 142 -8.68 -8.01 -13.07
CA MET A 142 -9.46 -8.97 -13.85
C MET A 142 -10.69 -9.50 -13.09
N HIS A 143 -11.86 -9.44 -13.72
CA HIS A 143 -13.15 -9.87 -13.15
C HIS A 143 -13.89 -10.84 -14.08
N LEU A 144 -14.70 -11.72 -13.48
CA LEU A 144 -15.53 -12.69 -14.19
C LEU A 144 -16.88 -12.07 -14.55
N ILE A 145 -17.18 -12.05 -15.84
CA ILE A 145 -18.50 -11.67 -16.33
C ILE A 145 -19.44 -12.88 -16.15
N PRO A 146 -20.57 -12.73 -15.44
CA PRO A 146 -21.50 -13.84 -15.26
C PRO A 146 -22.08 -14.27 -16.62
N GLU A 147 -22.18 -15.58 -16.83
CA GLU A 147 -22.83 -16.15 -18.01
C GLU A 147 -24.29 -15.65 -18.09
N GLU A 148 -24.76 -15.31 -19.30
CA GLU A 148 -26.14 -14.89 -19.52
C GLU A 148 -27.11 -15.98 -19.04
N THR A 149 -27.67 -15.78 -17.86
CA THR A 149 -28.72 -16.66 -17.35
C THR A 149 -30.02 -16.18 -17.97
N TYR A 150 -30.37 -16.74 -19.14
CA TYR A 150 -31.69 -16.51 -19.71
C TYR A 150 -32.75 -17.00 -18.72
N PRO A 151 -33.57 -16.11 -18.14
CA PRO A 151 -34.54 -16.50 -17.10
C PRO A 151 -35.61 -17.48 -17.60
N PHE A 152 -35.65 -17.75 -18.92
CA PHE A 152 -36.58 -18.66 -19.57
C PHE A 152 -35.90 -19.75 -20.45
N GLY A 153 -34.58 -19.92 -20.38
CA GLY A 153 -33.89 -21.09 -20.94
C GLY A 153 -33.83 -21.25 -22.46
N GLU A 154 -34.10 -20.21 -23.24
CA GLU A 154 -33.91 -20.23 -24.71
C GLU A 154 -32.94 -19.13 -25.13
N GLU A 155 -31.82 -19.52 -25.74
CA GLU A 155 -30.92 -18.58 -26.43
C GLU A 155 -31.63 -17.97 -27.66
N PRO A 156 -31.43 -16.68 -27.96
CA PRO A 156 -31.95 -16.09 -29.18
C PRO A 156 -31.29 -16.74 -30.40
N ALA A 157 -32.13 -17.24 -31.32
CA ALA A 157 -31.67 -17.81 -32.58
C ALA A 157 -30.83 -16.79 -33.37
N ARG A 158 -29.58 -17.14 -33.66
CA ARG A 158 -28.70 -16.40 -34.59
C ARG A 158 -29.19 -16.48 -36.04
#